data_AF-A0A937NR75-F1
#
_entry.id   AF-A0A937NR75-F1
#
_cell.length_a   1.000
_cell.length_b   1.000
_cell.length_c   1.000
_cell.angle_alpha   90.00
_cell.angle_beta   90.00
_cell.angle_gamma   90.00
#
_symmetry.space_group_name_H-M   'P 1'
#
loop_
_entity.id
_entity.type
_entity.pdbx_description
1 polymer ?
#
loop_
_entity_poly.entity_id
_entity_poly.type
_entity_poly.pdbx_seq_one_letter_code
_entity_poly.pdbx_strand_id
1 'polypeptide(L)' 'MTDAPFIGYLNAVDDLLEGRYGITSRDVDTASIAGCQDDGWTPEECVQWLAEKYDLERIDVGPYGGIT' A
#
# COMPACT_ATOMS: atom_id res chain seq x y z
N MET A 1 22.22 -10.99 -9.69
CA MET A 1 20.84 -10.45 -9.71
C MET A 1 20.62 -9.86 -8.34
N THR A 2 20.83 -8.55 -8.18
CA THR A 2 20.58 -7.88 -6.90
C THR A 2 19.12 -7.47 -6.94
N ASP A 3 18.24 -8.42 -6.58
CA ASP A 3 16.85 -8.09 -6.31
C ASP A 3 16.87 -7.10 -5.15
N ALA A 4 16.56 -5.83 -5.41
CA ALA A 4 16.59 -4.82 -4.37
C ALA A 4 15.45 -5.15 -3.40
N PRO A 5 15.72 -5.54 -2.14
CA PRO A 5 14.70 -6.03 -1.22
C PRO A 5 13.60 -4.99 -0.98
N PHE A 6 13.93 -3.70 -1.11
CA PHE A 6 12.99 -2.60 -1.05
C PHE A 6 12.02 -2.55 -2.25
N ILE A 7 12.47 -2.86 -3.47
CA ILE A 7 11.60 -2.83 -4.66
C ILE A 7 10.56 -3.95 -4.60
N GLY A 8 10.95 -5.15 -4.14
CA GLY A 8 10.01 -6.25 -3.93
C GLY A 8 8.97 -5.92 -2.84
N TYR A 9 9.41 -5.27 -1.76
CA TYR A 9 8.52 -4.80 -0.71
C TYR A 9 7.56 -3.71 -1.20
N LEU A 10 8.08 -2.72 -1.92
CA LEU A 10 7.30 -1.61 -2.48
C LEU A 10 6.22 -2.12 -3.44
N ASN A 11 6.55 -3.03 -4.35
CA ASN A 11 5.58 -3.63 -5.26
C ASN A 11 4.46 -4.36 -4.50
N ALA A 12 4.78 -5.07 -3.42
CA ALA A 12 3.76 -5.75 -2.61
C ALA A 12 2.83 -4.76 -1.87
N VAL A 13 3.38 -3.64 -1.40
CA VAL A 13 2.58 -2.56 -0.79
C VAL A 13 1.71 -1.89 -1.87
N ASP A 14 2.25 -1.65 -3.06
CA ASP A 14 1.51 -1.10 -4.20
C ASP A 14 0.31 -1.96 -4.58
N ASP A 15 0.51 -3.27 -4.78
CA ASP A 15 -0.57 -4.21 -5.13
C ASP A 15 -1.69 -4.19 -4.07
N LEU A 16 -1.32 -4.08 -2.79
CA LEU A 16 -2.27 -4.02 -1.68
C LEU A 16 -3.00 -2.68 -1.59
N LEU A 17 -2.30 -1.56 -1.82
CA LEU A 17 -2.91 -0.23 -1.85
C LEU A 17 -3.85 -0.10 -3.05
N GLU A 18 -3.44 -0.57 -4.22
CA GLU A 18 -4.24 -0.48 -5.44
C GLU A 18 -5.49 -1.36 -5.30
N GLY A 19 -5.33 -2.59 -4.82
CA GLY A 19 -6.44 -3.53 -4.65
C GLY A 19 -7.44 -3.14 -3.55
N ARG A 20 -7.00 -2.48 -2.47
CA ARG A 20 -7.86 -2.16 -1.32
C ARG A 20 -8.38 -0.72 -1.30
N TYR A 21 -7.62 0.21 -1.85
CA TYR A 21 -7.87 1.65 -1.75
C TYR A 21 -7.84 2.36 -3.12
N GLY A 22 -7.41 1.68 -4.19
CA GLY A 22 -7.35 2.26 -5.53
C GLY A 22 -6.25 3.30 -5.69
N ILE A 23 -5.28 3.31 -4.77
CA ILE A 23 -4.14 4.23 -4.75
C ILE A 23 -2.84 3.46 -4.78
N THR A 24 -1.71 4.15 -4.93
CA THR A 24 -0.38 3.53 -4.93
C THR A 24 0.54 4.19 -3.92
N SER A 25 1.75 3.65 -3.75
CA SER A 25 2.88 4.21 -3.00
C SER A 25 3.30 5.62 -3.45
N ARG A 26 2.77 6.11 -4.58
CA ARG A 26 2.93 7.50 -5.04
C ARG A 26 1.94 8.46 -4.40
N ASP A 27 0.77 7.97 -4.04
CA ASP A 27 -0.28 8.74 -3.38
C ASP A 27 -0.04 8.82 -1.87
N VAL A 28 0.73 7.87 -1.34
CA VAL A 28 1.24 7.87 0.04
C VAL A 28 2.72 8.21 0.07
N ASP A 29 3.25 8.42 1.28
CA ASP A 29 4.65 8.75 1.46
C ASP A 29 5.54 7.50 1.38
N THR A 30 6.36 7.42 0.33
CA THR A 30 7.27 6.29 0.09
C THR A 30 8.37 6.16 1.16
N ALA A 31 8.73 7.25 1.84
CA ALA A 31 9.68 7.18 2.95
C ALA A 31 9.06 6.48 4.17
N SER A 32 7.75 6.61 4.36
CA SER A 32 7.02 5.87 5.38
C SER A 32 6.99 4.36 5.08
N ILE A 33 6.87 3.97 3.80
CA ILE A 33 6.98 2.56 3.37
C ILE A 33 8.38 2.00 3.64
N ALA A 34 9.42 2.80 3.36
CA ALA A 34 10.79 2.41 3.68
C ALA A 34 11.01 2.24 5.20
N GLY A 35 10.39 3.09 6.02
CA GLY A 35 10.37 2.95 7.47
C GLY A 35 9.74 1.65 7.93
N CYS A 36 8.57 1.28 7.40
CA CYS A 36 7.93 0.00 7.69
C CYS A 36 8.86 -1.19 7.41
N GLN A 37 9.60 -1.15 6.30
CA GLN A 37 10.54 -2.22 5.98
C GLN A 37 11.72 -2.29 6.97
N ASP A 38 12.26 -1.13 7.38
CA ASP A 38 13.36 -1.05 8.34
C ASP A 38 12.94 -1.55 9.74
N ASP A 39 11.69 -1.25 10.13
CA ASP A 39 11.05 -1.78 11.33
C ASP A 39 10.68 -3.28 11.22
N GLY A 40 10.88 -3.89 10.05
CA GLY A 40 10.62 -5.31 9.79
C GLY A 40 9.14 -5.66 9.65
N TRP A 41 8.28 -4.68 9.38
CA TRP A 41 6.84 -4.89 9.21
C TRP A 41 6.54 -5.57 7.88
N THR A 42 5.49 -6.38 7.87
CA THR A 42 4.98 -6.96 6.63
C THR A 42 4.33 -5.88 5.75
N PRO A 43 4.26 -6.08 4.41
CA PRO A 43 3.55 -5.15 3.52
C PRO A 43 2.11 -4.88 3.97
N GLU A 44 1.42 -5.89 4.50
CA GLU A 44 0.03 -5.76 4.98
C GLU A 44 -0.09 -4.85 6.20
N GLU A 45 0.82 -5.00 7.17
CA GLU A 45 0.88 -4.14 8.36
C GLU A 45 1.20 -2.70 7.97
N CYS A 46 2.15 -2.50 7.04
CA CYS A 46 2.47 -1.17 6.54
C CYS A 46 1.26 -0.52 5.85
N VAL A 47 0.56 -1.27 4.99
CA VAL A 47 -0.64 -0.78 4.28
C VAL A 47 -1.76 -0.45 5.27
N GLN A 48 -1.96 -1.26 6.31
CA GLN A 48 -2.96 -0.97 7.34
C GLN A 48 -2.64 0.32 8.09
N TRP A 49 -1.38 0.49 8.51
CA TRP A 49 -0.94 1.71 9.17
C TRP A 49 -1.02 2.94 8.25
N LEU A 50 -0.67 2.78 6.96
CA LEU A 50 -0.85 3.84 5.96
C LEU A 50 -2.32 4.20 5.80
N ALA A 51 -3.21 3.22 5.77
CA ALA A 51 -4.64 3.45 5.70
C ALA A 51 -5.16 4.23 6.90
N GLU A 52 -4.72 3.90 8.12
CA GLU A 52 -5.09 4.64 9.33
C GLU A 52 -4.48 6.05 9.35
N LYS A 53 -3.22 6.21 8.90
CA LYS A 53 -2.52 7.50 8.88
C LYS A 53 -3.10 8.48 7.88
N TYR A 54 -3.49 8.00 6.70
CA TYR A 54 -4.03 8.81 5.61
C TYR A 54 -5.57 8.80 5.57
N ASP A 55 -6.22 8.15 6.55
CA ASP A 55 -7.67 7.98 6.62
C ASP A 55 -8.24 7.46 5.29
N LEU A 56 -7.59 6.42 4.74
CA LEU A 56 -7.93 5.90 3.42
C LEU A 56 -9.26 5.15 3.47
N GLU A 57 -10.21 5.62 2.67
CA GLU A 57 -11.45 4.89 2.43
C GLU A 57 -11.18 3.69 1.53
N ARG A 58 -11.59 2.50 1.99
CA ARG A 58 -11.54 1.31 1.14
C ARG A 58 -12.42 1.55 -0.08
N ILE A 59 -11.91 1.21 -1.25
CA ILE A 59 -12.76 1.08 -2.42
C ILE A 59 -13.67 -0.11 -2.18
N ASP A 60 -14.94 0.19 -1.91
CA ASP A 60 -16.02 -0.79 -1.94
C ASP A 60 -16.23 -1.16 -3.42
N VAL A 61 -15.38 -2.04 -3.93
CA VAL A 61 -15.59 -2.65 -5.25
C VAL A 61 -16.77 -3.60 -5.10
N GLY A 62 -17.97 -3.04 -5.14
CA GLY A 62 -19.16 -3.81 -5.45
C GLY A 62 -18.96 -4.53 -6.79
N PRO A 63 -19.65 -5.66 -7.05
CA PRO A 63 -19.45 -6.49 -8.25
C PRO A 63 -19.71 -5.77 -9.59
N TYR A 64 -20.18 -4.52 -9.54
CA TYR A 64 -20.35 -3.63 -10.66
C TYR A 64 -19.69 -2.29 -10.31
N GLY A 65 -18.46 -2.07 -10.77
CA GLY A 65 -17.75 -0.80 -10.62
C GLY A 65 -18.46 0.33 -11.37
N GLY A 66 -19.49 0.90 -10.75
CA GLY A 66 -20.26 2.03 -11.24
C GLY A 66 -20.51 3.02 -10.12
N ILE A 67 -19.75 4.10 -10.09
CA ILE A 67 -20.02 5.28 -9.27
C ILE A 67 -21.34 5.93 -9.74
N THR A 68 -22.30 6.07 -8.82
CA THR A 68 -23.51 6.93 -8.93
C THR A 68 -23.15 8.35 -8.58
#